data_AF-A0A2U2PDP9-F1
#
_entry.id   AF-A0A2U2PDP9-F1
#
_cell.length_a   1.000
_cell.length_b   1.000
_cell.length_c   1.000
_cell.angle_alpha   90.00
_cell.angle_beta   90.00
_cell.angle_gamma   90.00
#
_symmetry.space_group_name_H-M   'P 1'
#
loop_
_entity.id
_entity.type
_entity.pdbx_description
1 polymer ?
#
loop_
_entity_poly.entity_id
_entity_poly.type
_entity_poly.pdbx_seq_one_letter_code
_entity_poly.pdbx_strand_id
1 'polypeptide(L)'
;MFNQNYERGTGFPTIYKAMENNGSPKPVFETDQQSTYFLATLPAHPASVSAAVNNLVVREDNGQYFNPLAALIGFTNQATNQATNQAREILEKYVHARVGEMLNNLEHYMSRADLFRQMELSNQKYNRKKYLDPLIESGWVQMEYPDKKTNPNQRYKITLSGRRLLQLINLQ
;
A
#
# COMPACT_ATOMS: atom_id res chain seq x y z
N MET A 1 -44.52 -1.00 46.25
CA MET A 1 -43.09 -0.94 45.93
C MET A 1 -42.86 -1.74 44.65
N PHE A 2 -42.78 -1.07 43.50
CA PHE A 2 -42.44 -1.73 42.23
C PHE A 2 -40.95 -1.53 41.99
N ASN A 3 -40.20 -2.62 42.09
CA ASN A 3 -38.77 -2.65 41.87
C ASN A 3 -38.51 -2.67 40.35
N GLN A 4 -38.22 -1.50 39.76
CA GLN A 4 -37.79 -1.41 38.36
C GLN A 4 -36.28 -1.66 38.29
N ASN A 5 -35.90 -2.94 38.26
CA ASN A 5 -34.58 -3.37 37.84
C ASN A 5 -34.47 -3.15 36.32
N TYR A 6 -34.02 -1.95 35.91
CA TYR A 6 -33.51 -1.72 34.56
C TYR A 6 -32.18 -2.47 34.41
N GLU A 7 -32.25 -3.76 34.13
CA GLU A 7 -31.08 -4.57 33.79
C GLU A 7 -30.61 -4.29 32.34
N ARG A 8 -29.29 -4.09 32.21
CA ARG A 8 -28.43 -4.41 31.03
C ARG A 8 -28.31 -3.42 29.87
N GLY A 9 -28.39 -2.12 30.12
CA GLY A 9 -27.95 -1.10 29.15
C GLY A 9 -26.41 -0.95 29.04
N THR A 10 -25.64 -2.03 28.88
CA THR A 10 -24.16 -1.95 28.84
C THR A 10 -23.60 -1.59 27.46
N GLY A 11 -24.40 -1.68 26.40
CA GLY A 11 -23.96 -1.47 25.02
C GLY A 11 -23.37 -0.06 24.81
N PHE A 12 -24.13 0.98 25.10
CA PHE A 12 -23.67 2.36 24.94
C PHE A 12 -22.41 2.65 25.77
N PRO A 13 -22.39 2.43 27.11
CA PRO A 13 -21.18 2.63 27.90
C PRO A 13 -19.96 1.87 27.37
N THR A 14 -20.16 0.64 26.88
CA THR A 14 -19.07 -0.17 26.31
C THR A 14 -18.52 0.44 25.03
N ILE A 15 -19.37 0.94 24.14
CA ILE A 15 -18.95 1.60 22.90
C ILE A 15 -18.19 2.89 23.23
N TYR A 16 -18.72 3.74 24.12
CA TYR A 16 -18.01 4.96 24.54
C TYR A 16 -16.64 4.64 25.14
N LYS A 17 -16.56 3.66 26.04
CA LYS A 17 -15.30 3.25 26.67
C LYS A 17 -14.30 2.68 25.66
N ALA A 18 -14.76 1.90 24.69
CA ALA A 18 -13.89 1.35 23.64
C ALA A 18 -13.33 2.44 22.71
N MET A 19 -14.16 3.42 22.33
CA MET A 19 -13.76 4.58 21.52
C MET A 19 -12.80 5.50 22.29
N GLU A 20 -13.00 5.68 23.59
CA GLU A 20 -12.07 6.46 24.42
C GLU A 20 -10.73 5.74 24.61
N ASN A 21 -10.75 4.45 24.93
CA ASN A 21 -9.55 3.63 25.12
C ASN A 21 -8.67 3.57 23.86
N ASN A 22 -9.27 3.64 22.66
CA ASN A 22 -8.53 3.64 21.40
C ASN A 22 -8.24 5.06 20.86
N GLY A 23 -8.58 6.12 21.60
CA GLY A 23 -8.34 7.52 21.24
C GLY A 23 -9.26 8.08 20.14
N SER A 24 -10.32 7.37 19.76
CA SER A 24 -11.21 7.79 18.68
C SER A 24 -12.21 8.85 19.16
N PRO A 25 -12.71 9.72 18.25
CA PRO A 25 -13.75 10.67 18.59
C PRO A 25 -15.04 9.98 19.06
N LYS A 26 -15.85 10.66 19.87
CA LYS A 26 -17.05 10.07 20.48
C LYS A 26 -18.06 9.60 19.40
N PRO A 27 -18.74 8.46 19.62
CA PRO A 27 -19.79 7.97 18.74
C PRO A 27 -21.05 8.86 18.80
N VAL A 28 -21.81 8.91 17.70
CA VAL A 28 -23.10 9.60 17.60
C VAL A 28 -24.19 8.57 17.32
N PHE A 29 -25.33 8.67 18.00
CA PHE A 29 -26.45 7.75 17.85
C PHE A 29 -27.73 8.53 17.57
N GLU A 30 -28.43 8.16 16.51
CA GLU A 30 -29.66 8.80 16.05
C GLU A 30 -30.75 7.74 15.85
N THR A 31 -31.99 8.11 16.17
CA THR A 31 -33.17 7.27 15.93
C THR A 31 -34.34 8.20 15.62
N ASP A 32 -35.29 7.74 14.84
CA ASP A 32 -36.52 8.49 14.58
C ASP A 32 -37.54 8.35 15.72
N GLN A 33 -38.50 9.27 15.76
CA GLN A 33 -39.56 9.27 16.76
C GLN A 33 -40.45 8.01 16.69
N GLN A 34 -40.53 7.37 15.52
CA GLN A 34 -41.32 6.17 15.30
C GLN A 34 -40.51 4.88 15.58
N SER A 35 -39.24 4.99 15.98
CA SER A 35 -38.34 3.86 16.26
C SER A 35 -38.21 2.88 15.07
N THR A 36 -38.30 3.39 13.84
CA THR A 36 -38.16 2.60 12.62
C THR A 36 -36.71 2.41 12.20
N TYR A 37 -35.78 3.24 12.66
CA TYR A 37 -34.35 3.04 12.45
C TYR A 37 -33.50 3.47 13.64
N PHE A 38 -32.30 2.92 13.67
CA PHE A 38 -31.24 3.32 14.58
C PHE A 38 -29.94 3.46 13.79
N LEU A 39 -29.36 4.66 13.81
CA LEU A 39 -28.11 4.99 13.14
C LEU A 39 -27.02 5.20 14.18
N ALA A 40 -25.95 4.42 14.09
CA ALA A 40 -24.74 4.59 14.88
C ALA A 40 -23.59 5.08 13.99
N THR A 41 -23.08 6.27 14.26
CA THR A 41 -21.92 6.85 13.59
C THR A 41 -20.71 6.74 14.51
N LEU A 42 -19.73 5.91 14.14
CA LEU A 42 -18.47 5.74 14.85
C LEU A 42 -17.35 6.44 14.06
N PRO A 43 -16.88 7.63 14.47
CA PRO A 43 -15.81 8.32 13.77
C PRO A 43 -14.51 7.51 13.77
N ALA A 44 -13.86 7.39 12.62
CA ALA A 44 -12.57 6.73 12.52
C ALA A 44 -11.50 7.50 13.32
N HIS A 45 -10.58 6.77 13.97
CA HIS A 45 -9.43 7.37 14.65
C HIS A 45 -8.63 8.26 13.67
N PRO A 46 -8.18 9.47 14.04
CA PRO A 46 -7.40 10.33 13.14
C PRO A 46 -6.12 9.65 12.60
N ALA A 47 -5.48 8.79 13.40
CA ALA A 47 -4.35 7.98 12.94
C ALA A 47 -4.75 6.83 11.99
N SER A 48 -6.00 6.33 12.05
CA SER A 48 -6.49 5.37 11.05
C SER A 48 -6.78 6.05 9.73
N VAL A 49 -7.18 7.33 9.73
CA VAL A 49 -7.24 8.15 8.52
C VAL A 49 -5.84 8.41 7.96
N SER A 50 -4.80 8.63 8.78
CA SER A 50 -3.42 8.64 8.26
C SER A 50 -2.95 7.27 7.74
N ALA A 51 -3.43 6.15 8.29
CA ALA A 51 -3.14 4.82 7.77
C ALA A 51 -3.94 4.47 6.49
N ALA A 52 -5.16 5.00 6.35
CA ALA A 52 -6.03 4.82 5.18
C ALA A 52 -5.71 5.81 4.04
N VAL A 53 -5.26 7.03 4.34
CA VAL A 53 -4.77 8.00 3.35
C VAL A 53 -3.43 7.55 2.76
N ASN A 54 -2.67 6.73 3.49
CA ASN A 54 -1.52 6.02 2.90
C ASN A 54 -1.92 4.86 1.96
N ASN A 55 -3.18 4.41 2.00
CA ASN A 55 -3.64 3.22 1.31
C ASN A 55 -5.07 3.37 0.78
N LEU A 56 -5.29 4.30 -0.17
CA LEU A 56 -6.28 4.25 -1.28
C LEU A 56 -6.78 5.65 -1.67
N VAL A 57 -6.04 6.39 -2.50
CA VAL A 57 -6.59 7.04 -3.72
C VAL A 57 -5.41 7.35 -4.66
N VAL A 58 -5.08 6.42 -5.58
CA VAL A 58 -4.87 6.84 -6.97
C VAL A 58 -6.08 6.29 -7.71
N ARG A 59 -7.13 7.11 -7.79
CA ARG A 59 -8.13 6.94 -8.82
C ARG A 59 -7.42 7.34 -10.11
N GLU A 60 -7.09 6.39 -10.96
CA GLU A 60 -7.23 6.57 -12.40
C GLU A 60 -7.65 5.24 -13.03
N ASP A 61 -8.56 5.40 -13.98
CA ASP A 61 -9.28 4.39 -14.73
C ASP A 61 -8.35 3.35 -15.36
N ASN A 62 -8.84 2.11 -15.47
CA ASN A 62 -8.29 0.97 -16.20
C ASN A 62 -7.30 0.05 -15.46
N GLY A 63 -7.87 -1.06 -14.98
CA GLY A 63 -7.17 -2.36 -14.92
C GLY A 63 -6.74 -2.78 -13.52
N GLN A 64 -7.09 -4.02 -13.17
CA GLN A 64 -6.63 -4.70 -11.96
C GLN A 64 -5.10 -4.80 -11.95
N TYR A 65 -4.43 -3.83 -11.33
CA TYR A 65 -3.04 -3.98 -10.94
C TYR A 65 -3.01 -4.78 -9.65
N PHE A 66 -2.26 -5.90 -9.65
CA PHE A 66 -1.90 -6.62 -8.45
C PHE A 66 -1.54 -5.61 -7.37
N ASN A 67 -2.21 -5.64 -6.22
CA ASN A 67 -1.86 -4.81 -5.07
C ASN A 67 -1.07 -5.68 -4.07
N PRO A 68 0.24 -5.95 -4.34
CA PRO A 68 1.09 -6.71 -3.43
C PRO A 68 1.21 -6.04 -2.06
N LEU A 69 0.75 -4.80 -1.91
CA LEU A 69 0.71 -4.04 -0.67
C LEU A 69 -0.33 -4.58 0.33
N ALA A 70 -1.47 -5.12 -0.15
CA ALA A 70 -2.46 -5.77 0.72
C ALA A 70 -1.98 -7.14 1.21
N ALA A 71 -1.29 -7.89 0.35
CA ALA A 71 -0.63 -9.14 0.74
C ALA A 71 0.52 -8.88 1.72
N LEU A 72 1.29 -7.81 1.52
CA LEU A 72 2.38 -7.37 2.39
C LEU A 72 1.92 -6.98 3.79
N ILE A 73 0.82 -6.24 3.93
CA ILE A 73 0.32 -5.81 5.25
C ILE A 73 -0.12 -7.01 6.11
N GLY A 74 -0.58 -8.10 5.47
CA GLY A 74 -0.78 -9.39 6.15
C GLY A 74 0.52 -10.01 6.66
N PHE A 75 1.64 -9.82 5.95
CA PHE A 75 2.98 -10.28 6.34
C PHE A 75 3.67 -9.36 7.38
N THR A 76 3.42 -8.04 7.38
CA THR A 76 4.14 -7.09 8.25
C THR A 76 3.81 -7.22 9.74
N ASN A 77 2.73 -7.91 10.11
CA ASN A 77 2.42 -8.20 11.51
C ASN A 77 3.30 -9.34 12.09
N GLN A 78 4.19 -9.94 11.29
CA GLN A 78 5.15 -10.97 11.71
C GLN A 78 6.60 -10.59 11.36
N ALA A 79 7.01 -9.36 11.67
CA ALA A 79 8.38 -8.85 11.46
C ALA A 79 9.43 -9.83 12.03
N THR A 80 9.94 -10.69 11.14
CA THR A 80 10.99 -11.68 11.35
C THR A 80 11.77 -11.79 10.05
N ASN A 81 13.08 -12.01 10.13
CA ASN A 81 14.00 -12.09 8.98
C ASN A 81 13.55 -13.13 7.92
N GLN A 82 12.71 -14.09 8.32
CA GLN A 82 12.11 -15.10 7.48
C GLN A 82 11.13 -14.51 6.45
N ALA A 83 10.32 -13.51 6.81
CA ALA A 83 9.37 -12.86 5.92
C ALA A 83 10.07 -12.09 4.78
N THR A 84 11.19 -11.42 5.09
CA THR A 84 12.01 -10.72 4.10
C THR A 84 12.64 -11.68 3.10
N ASN A 85 13.14 -12.83 3.56
CA ASN A 85 13.72 -13.84 2.67
C ASN A 85 12.67 -14.45 1.73
N GLN A 86 11.47 -14.76 2.24
CA GLN A 86 10.36 -15.24 1.42
C GLN A 86 9.96 -14.21 0.35
N ALA A 87 9.93 -12.92 0.70
CA ALA A 87 9.62 -11.85 -0.27
C ALA A 87 10.67 -11.79 -1.40
N ARG A 88 11.97 -11.92 -1.09
CA ARG A 88 13.04 -11.98 -2.10
C ARG A 88 12.90 -13.17 -3.03
N GLU A 89 12.65 -14.36 -2.47
CA GLU A 89 12.47 -15.59 -3.26
C GLU A 89 11.29 -15.49 -4.24
N ILE A 90 10.16 -14.93 -3.79
CA ILE A 90 8.99 -14.70 -4.64
C ILE A 90 9.34 -13.72 -5.76
N LEU A 91 9.99 -12.60 -5.46
CA LEU A 91 10.40 -11.62 -6.48
C LEU A 91 11.36 -12.24 -7.50
N GLU A 92 12.31 -13.05 -7.06
CA GLU A 92 13.24 -13.74 -7.95
C GLU A 92 12.52 -14.74 -8.87
N LYS A 93 11.57 -15.51 -8.32
CA LYS A 93 10.82 -16.52 -9.05
C LYS A 93 9.85 -15.94 -10.08
N TYR A 94 9.16 -14.86 -9.75
CA TYR A 94 8.07 -14.32 -10.57
C TYR A 94 8.43 -13.06 -11.35
N VAL A 95 9.50 -12.35 -10.97
CA VAL A 95 9.94 -11.10 -11.62
C VAL A 95 11.39 -11.25 -12.09
N HIS A 96 12.36 -11.11 -11.18
CA HIS A 96 13.78 -11.41 -11.35
C HIS A 96 14.58 -11.03 -10.09
N ALA A 97 15.78 -11.60 -9.92
CA ALA A 97 16.65 -11.31 -8.77
C ALA A 97 17.04 -9.83 -8.60
N ARG A 98 17.10 -9.05 -9.69
CA ARG A 98 17.61 -7.66 -9.69
C ARG A 98 16.59 -6.56 -9.35
N VAL A 99 15.43 -6.90 -8.76
CA VAL A 99 14.38 -5.91 -8.45
C VAL A 99 14.89 -4.85 -7.47
N GLY A 100 15.49 -5.26 -6.34
CA GLY A 100 15.96 -4.31 -5.31
C GLY A 100 17.02 -3.34 -5.84
N GLU A 101 18.01 -3.87 -6.57
CA GLU A 101 19.07 -3.08 -7.20
C GLU A 101 18.51 -2.04 -8.19
N MET A 102 17.57 -2.45 -9.05
CA MET A 102 16.96 -1.55 -10.04
C MET A 102 16.14 -0.44 -9.36
N LEU A 103 15.34 -0.79 -8.36
CA LEU A 103 14.54 0.17 -7.59
C LEU A 103 15.44 1.20 -6.89
N ASN A 104 16.57 0.76 -6.31
CA ASN A 104 17.52 1.64 -5.64
C ASN A 104 18.13 2.68 -6.59
N ASN A 105 18.54 2.28 -7.80
CA ASN A 105 19.09 3.20 -8.81
C ASN A 105 18.06 4.21 -9.35
N LEU A 106 16.77 3.88 -9.27
CA LEU A 106 15.68 4.72 -9.79
C LEU A 106 15.10 5.69 -8.74
N GLU A 107 15.83 5.97 -7.65
CA GLU A 107 15.42 6.98 -6.66
C GLU A 107 15.18 8.38 -7.28
N HIS A 108 15.95 8.70 -8.32
CA HIS A 108 15.80 9.88 -9.16
C HIS A 108 15.54 9.48 -10.62
N TYR A 109 15.09 10.44 -11.44
CA TYR A 109 14.86 10.20 -12.86
C TYR A 109 16.15 9.80 -13.57
N MET A 110 16.14 8.63 -14.22
CA MET A 110 17.30 8.07 -14.88
C MET A 110 16.94 7.50 -16.26
N SER A 111 17.83 7.66 -17.23
CA SER A 111 17.66 7.06 -18.57
C SER A 111 17.82 5.54 -18.51
N ARG A 112 17.22 4.80 -19.45
CA ARG A 112 17.44 3.34 -19.57
C ARG A 112 18.93 3.02 -19.77
N ALA A 113 19.63 3.85 -20.54
CA ALA A 113 21.04 3.63 -20.87
C ALA A 113 21.91 3.75 -19.62
N ASP A 114 21.68 4.76 -18.79
CA ASP A 114 22.45 4.96 -17.56
C ASP A 114 22.07 3.95 -16.49
N LEU A 115 20.79 3.62 -16.35
CA LEU A 115 20.32 2.55 -15.45
C LEU A 115 21.01 1.23 -15.76
N PHE A 116 21.00 0.83 -17.03
CA PHE A 116 21.61 -0.43 -17.42
C PHE A 116 23.13 -0.39 -17.32
N ARG A 117 23.76 0.76 -17.58
CA ARG A 117 25.20 0.94 -17.34
C ARG A 117 25.56 0.74 -15.87
N GLN A 118 24.79 1.32 -14.94
CA GLN A 118 25.03 1.18 -13.49
C GLN A 118 24.84 -0.26 -13.00
N MET A 119 23.90 -0.99 -13.61
CA MET A 119 23.63 -2.39 -13.29
C MET A 119 24.48 -3.38 -14.10
N GLU A 120 25.48 -2.92 -14.86
CA GLU A 120 26.32 -3.79 -15.71
C GLU A 120 25.50 -4.63 -16.73
N LEU A 121 24.43 -4.05 -17.26
CA LEU A 121 23.56 -4.64 -18.29
C LEU A 121 23.77 -3.94 -19.64
N SER A 122 23.69 -4.71 -20.73
CA SER A 122 23.69 -4.13 -22.07
C SER A 122 22.36 -3.41 -22.37
N ASN A 123 22.41 -2.32 -23.14
CA ASN A 123 21.25 -1.48 -23.48
C ASN A 123 20.30 -2.10 -24.54
N GLN A 124 20.02 -3.39 -24.42
CA GLN A 124 19.29 -4.18 -25.42
C GLN A 124 17.79 -4.29 -25.12
N LYS A 125 16.98 -4.51 -26.17
CA LYS A 125 15.53 -4.70 -26.06
C LYS A 125 15.18 -5.86 -25.13
N TYR A 126 15.94 -6.96 -25.19
CA TYR A 126 15.76 -8.11 -24.32
C TYR A 126 15.89 -7.74 -22.84
N ASN A 127 16.94 -7.01 -22.46
CA ASN A 127 17.14 -6.58 -21.06
C ASN A 127 16.05 -5.61 -20.60
N ARG A 128 15.56 -4.73 -21.49
CA ARG A 128 14.40 -3.88 -21.19
C ARG A 128 13.18 -4.72 -20.84
N LYS A 129 12.86 -5.70 -21.69
CA LYS A 129 11.71 -6.60 -21.50
C LYS A 129 11.86 -7.50 -20.27
N LYS A 130 13.07 -7.95 -19.99
CA LYS A 130 13.35 -8.87 -18.87
C LYS A 130 13.38 -8.17 -17.52
N TYR A 131 13.98 -6.97 -17.46
CA TYR A 131 14.26 -6.32 -16.19
C TYR A 131 13.41 -5.07 -15.96
N LEU A 132 13.21 -4.20 -16.95
CA LEU A 132 12.55 -2.91 -16.68
C LEU A 132 11.04 -2.97 -16.88
N ASP A 133 10.57 -3.63 -17.94
CA ASP A 133 9.14 -3.71 -18.26
C ASP A 133 8.29 -4.34 -17.14
N PRO A 134 8.72 -5.42 -16.45
CA PRO A 134 7.94 -5.98 -15.36
C PRO A 134 7.70 -5.01 -14.21
N LEU A 135 8.66 -4.12 -13.92
CA LEU A 135 8.52 -3.10 -12.87
C LEU A 135 7.63 -1.94 -13.29
N ILE A 136 7.55 -1.65 -14.59
CA ILE A 136 6.61 -0.66 -15.13
C ILE A 136 5.19 -1.22 -15.11
N GLU A 137 5.02 -2.46 -15.57
CA GLU A 137 3.73 -3.16 -15.63
C GLU A 137 3.14 -3.40 -14.23
N SER A 138 3.98 -3.62 -13.22
CA SER A 138 3.56 -3.72 -11.81
C SER A 138 3.32 -2.37 -11.12
N GLY A 139 3.62 -1.26 -11.78
CA GLY A 139 3.49 0.09 -11.23
C GLY A 139 4.53 0.46 -10.17
N TRP A 140 5.62 -0.30 -10.03
CA TRP A 140 6.74 0.02 -9.11
C TRP A 140 7.69 1.07 -9.69
N VAL A 141 7.71 1.22 -11.01
CA VAL A 141 8.49 2.22 -11.75
C VAL A 141 7.57 3.00 -12.68
N GLN A 142 7.68 4.33 -12.68
CA GLN A 142 6.96 5.20 -13.58
C GLN A 142 7.85 5.72 -14.71
N MET A 143 7.18 6.04 -15.81
CA MET A 143 7.73 6.66 -17.00
C MET A 143 7.56 8.18 -16.93
N GLU A 144 8.57 8.95 -17.35
CA GLU A 144 8.44 10.42 -17.42
C GLU A 144 7.48 10.86 -18.54
N TYR A 145 7.55 10.22 -19.72
CA TYR A 145 6.63 10.48 -20.83
C TYR A 145 5.79 9.23 -21.13
N PRO A 146 4.73 8.96 -20.34
CA PRO A 146 3.92 7.74 -20.50
C PRO A 146 3.18 7.68 -21.84
N ASP A 147 2.69 8.82 -22.34
CA ASP A 147 1.96 8.90 -23.62
C ASP A 147 2.85 8.65 -24.85
N LYS A 148 4.16 8.82 -24.69
CA LYS A 148 5.16 8.66 -25.76
C LYS A 148 6.24 7.69 -25.32
N LYS A 149 5.89 6.40 -25.28
CA LYS A 149 6.78 5.31 -24.82
C LYS A 149 8.15 5.25 -25.53
N THR A 150 8.23 5.74 -26.78
CA THR A 150 9.46 5.77 -27.60
C THR A 150 10.19 7.11 -27.58
N ASN A 151 9.87 8.01 -26.63
CA ASN A 151 10.51 9.30 -26.50
C ASN A 151 12.05 9.13 -26.33
N PRO A 152 12.89 9.85 -27.11
CA PRO A 152 14.35 9.77 -26.97
C PRO A 152 14.86 10.20 -25.59
N ASN A 153 14.14 11.08 -24.90
CA ASN A 153 14.47 11.57 -23.56
C ASN A 153 13.75 10.78 -22.46
N GLN A 154 13.27 9.57 -22.75
CA GLN A 154 12.54 8.77 -21.78
C GLN A 154 13.39 8.44 -20.54
N ARG A 155 12.89 8.86 -19.37
CA ARG A 155 13.46 8.52 -18.07
C ARG A 155 12.46 7.76 -17.22
N TYR A 156 13.01 7.07 -16.22
CA TYR A 156 12.28 6.21 -15.30
C TYR A 156 12.58 6.64 -13.87
N LYS A 157 11.60 6.47 -12.98
CA LYS A 157 11.74 6.77 -11.55
C LYS A 157 10.90 5.79 -10.74
N ILE A 158 11.35 5.44 -9.56
CA ILE A 158 10.59 4.64 -8.61
C ILE A 158 9.30 5.36 -8.17
N THR A 159 8.20 4.61 -8.07
CA THR A 159 6.91 5.11 -7.54
C THR A 159 6.85 4.97 -6.01
N LEU A 160 5.76 5.43 -5.39
CA LEU A 160 5.53 5.21 -3.96
C LEU A 160 5.42 3.71 -3.61
N SER A 161 4.73 2.92 -4.43
CA SER A 161 4.62 1.47 -4.23
C SER A 161 5.97 0.77 -4.39
N GLY A 162 6.77 1.17 -5.37
CA GLY A 162 8.14 0.69 -5.53
C GLY A 162 9.03 1.00 -4.32
N ARG A 163 8.93 2.21 -3.74
CA ARG A 163 9.69 2.58 -2.53
C ARG A 163 9.32 1.73 -1.33
N ARG A 164 8.03 1.47 -1.12
CA ARG A 164 7.56 0.59 -0.03
C ARG A 164 8.10 -0.83 -0.19
N LEU A 165 8.08 -1.35 -1.43
CA LEU A 165 8.68 -2.64 -1.73
C LEU A 165 10.19 -2.66 -1.44
N LEU A 166 10.93 -1.63 -1.85
CA LEU A 166 12.36 -1.51 -1.58
C LEU A 166 12.65 -1.46 -0.07
N GLN A 167 11.87 -0.71 0.70
CA GLN A 167 11.98 -0.67 2.16
C GLN A 167 11.80 -2.06 2.76
N LEU A 168 10.79 -2.82 2.32
CA LEU A 168 10.51 -4.15 2.82
C LEU A 168 11.61 -5.15 2.49
N ILE A 169 12.17 -5.08 1.28
CA ILE A 169 13.33 -5.89 0.91
C ILE A 169 14.52 -5.54 1.83
N ASN A 170 14.68 -4.28 2.20
CA ASN A 170 15.82 -3.81 3.00
C ASN A 170 15.62 -3.91 4.52
N LEU A 171 14.46 -4.33 5.01
CA LEU A 171 14.25 -4.58 6.44
C LEU A 171 15.15 -5.72 6.91
N GLN A 172 16.03 -5.41 7.86
CA GLN A 172 16.89 -6.35 8.58
C GLN A 172 16.30 -6.75 9.92
#